data_AF-A0A4R0Q841-F1
#
_entry.id   AF-A0A4R0Q841-F1
#
_cell.length_a   1.000
_cell.length_b   1.000
_cell.length_c   1.000
_cell.angle_alpha   90.00
_cell.angle_beta   90.00
_cell.angle_gamma   90.00
#
_symmetry.space_group_name_H-M   'P 1'
#
loop_
_entity.id
_entity.type
_entity.pdbx_description
1 polymer ?
#
loop_
_entity_poly.entity_id
_entity_poly.type
_entity_poly.pdbx_seq_one_letter_code
_entity_poly.pdbx_strand_id
1 'polypeptide(L)'
;MKHIAKIILIFLVFSHIKTNAQFSKTIDFDTEHLKKGSIVYKNLKNKYDFILSYSVSTGWRIGDTASFDILARKNKTWKKILLKCSIRNPSGIAKIEVTKFEKQKAEQLIAQLSRLGFWSLNNDSLNIKEIKPKIPSENFVKKDTVVIVTDRIRRYSIVDGSSYRFEIIKKNAVNVYHCESPESYLRVFPEIKSTVVFIKAKDAFEKAIKINQ
;
A
#
# COMPACT_ATOMS: atom_id res chain seq x y z
N MET A 1 -32.16 -40.72 -20.54
CA MET A 1 -31.48 -39.52 -21.09
C MET A 1 -31.89 -38.19 -20.43
N LYS A 2 -33.18 -37.94 -20.14
CA LYS A 2 -33.64 -36.66 -19.54
C LYS A 2 -33.02 -36.29 -18.16
N HIS A 3 -32.60 -37.28 -17.37
CA HIS A 3 -31.99 -37.04 -16.06
C HIS A 3 -30.50 -36.66 -16.11
N ILE A 4 -29.78 -37.08 -17.16
CA ILE A 4 -28.36 -36.79 -17.33
C ILE A 4 -28.16 -35.30 -17.64
N ALA A 5 -29.03 -34.73 -18.48
CA ALA A 5 -29.00 -33.30 -18.80
C ALA A 5 -29.22 -32.41 -17.56
N LYS A 6 -30.09 -32.83 -16.63
CA LYS A 6 -30.31 -32.11 -15.36
C LYS A 6 -29.08 -32.15 -14.45
N ILE A 7 -28.38 -33.28 -14.38
CA ILE A 7 -27.18 -33.43 -13.56
C ILE A 7 -26.04 -32.56 -14.12
N ILE A 8 -25.86 -32.52 -15.45
CA ILE A 8 -24.86 -31.67 -16.11
C ILE A 8 -25.16 -30.19 -15.87
N LEU A 9 -26.43 -29.77 -15.97
CA LEU A 9 -26.83 -28.38 -15.73
C LEU A 9 -26.54 -27.96 -14.27
N ILE A 10 -26.85 -28.82 -13.29
CA ILE A 10 -26.54 -28.57 -11.88
C ILE A 10 -25.03 -28.45 -11.68
N PHE A 11 -24.23 -29.33 -12.28
CA PHE A 11 -22.77 -29.30 -12.16
C PHE A 11 -22.15 -28.01 -12.74
N LEU A 12 -22.67 -27.53 -13.88
CA LEU A 12 -22.25 -26.26 -14.50
C LEU A 12 -22.65 -25.03 -13.68
N VAL A 13 -23.82 -25.05 -13.03
CA VAL A 13 -24.23 -23.95 -12.14
C VAL A 13 -23.36 -23.93 -10.87
N PHE A 14 -23.04 -25.10 -10.30
CA PHE A 14 -22.17 -25.18 -9.13
C PHE A 14 -20.70 -24.87 -9.43
N SER A 15 -20.20 -25.16 -10.63
CA SER A 15 -18.83 -24.81 -11.01
C SER A 15 -18.63 -23.30 -11.16
N HIS A 16 -19.64 -22.58 -11.67
CA HIS A 16 -19.62 -21.11 -11.76
C HIS A 16 -19.69 -20.40 -10.40
N ILE A 17 -20.34 -21.00 -9.40
CA ILE A 17 -20.37 -20.43 -8.04
C ILE A 17 -18.99 -20.54 -7.37
N LYS A 18 -18.21 -21.58 -7.70
CA LYS A 18 -16.86 -21.77 -7.13
C LYS A 18 -15.76 -20.96 -7.83
N THR A 19 -15.99 -20.43 -9.02
CA THR A 19 -14.94 -19.71 -9.79
C THR A 19 -14.68 -18.27 -9.32
N ASN A 20 -15.51 -17.71 -8.43
CA ASN A 20 -15.37 -16.32 -7.94
C ASN A 20 -14.80 -16.19 -6.51
N ALA A 21 -14.25 -17.25 -5.93
CA ALA A 21 -13.84 -17.24 -4.50
C ALA A 21 -12.34 -17.46 -4.24
N GLN A 22 -11.47 -17.49 -5.25
CA GLN A 22 -10.02 -17.45 -5.02
C GLN A 22 -9.52 -16.01 -5.07
N PHE A 23 -9.51 -15.36 -3.91
CA PHE A 23 -8.60 -14.25 -3.68
C PHE A 23 -7.16 -14.78 -3.80
N SER A 24 -6.42 -14.23 -4.75
CA SER A 24 -4.99 -14.48 -4.96
C SER A 24 -4.23 -14.48 -3.63
N LYS A 25 -3.41 -15.52 -3.42
CA LYS A 25 -2.37 -15.73 -2.39
C LYS A 25 -2.52 -14.92 -1.10
N THR A 26 -2.71 -15.65 0.00
CA THR A 26 -2.51 -15.19 1.38
C THR A 26 -1.27 -14.31 1.45
N ILE A 27 -1.47 -13.01 1.67
CA ILE A 27 -0.38 -12.09 1.96
C ILE A 27 0.17 -12.55 3.31
N ASP A 28 1.40 -13.06 3.32
CA ASP A 28 2.11 -13.32 4.57
C ASP A 28 2.38 -11.96 5.22
N PHE A 29 1.51 -11.59 6.15
CA PHE A 29 1.66 -10.35 6.89
C PHE A 29 2.61 -10.64 8.06
N ASP A 30 3.88 -10.23 7.94
CA ASP A 30 4.71 -10.03 9.14
C ASP A 30 4.10 -8.87 9.94
N THR A 31 3.18 -9.25 10.83
CA THR A 31 2.13 -8.36 11.34
C THR A 31 2.52 -7.72 12.66
N GLU A 32 3.37 -8.37 13.45
CA GLU A 32 3.72 -7.97 14.80
C GLU A 32 4.43 -6.62 14.84
N HIS A 33 5.48 -6.46 14.03
CA HIS A 33 6.26 -5.22 14.00
C HIS A 33 5.45 -4.06 13.40
N LEU A 34 4.66 -4.32 12.34
CA LEU A 34 3.78 -3.32 11.72
C LEU A 34 2.69 -2.83 12.69
N LYS A 35 2.09 -3.71 13.49
CA LYS A 35 1.09 -3.37 14.51
C LYS A 35 1.65 -2.43 15.58
N LYS A 36 2.88 -2.66 16.03
CA LYS A 36 3.53 -1.83 17.06
C LYS A 36 3.81 -0.41 16.56
N GLY A 37 4.11 -0.24 15.27
CA GLY A 37 4.35 1.06 14.66
C GLY A 37 3.08 1.80 14.19
N SER A 38 1.99 1.09 13.87
CA SER A 38 0.79 1.69 13.28
C SER A 38 -0.07 2.46 14.29
N ILE A 39 -0.13 3.79 14.12
CA ILE A 39 -1.03 4.67 14.87
C ILE A 39 -2.50 4.36 14.53
N VAL A 40 -2.78 4.07 13.26
CA VAL A 40 -4.13 3.73 12.78
C VAL A 40 -4.61 2.44 13.47
N TYR A 41 -3.76 1.41 13.51
CA TYR A 41 -4.08 0.15 14.19
C TYR A 41 -4.34 0.34 15.67
N LYS A 42 -3.47 1.07 16.38
CA LYS A 42 -3.64 1.34 17.82
C LYS A 42 -4.99 1.99 18.14
N ASN A 43 -5.44 2.93 17.31
CA ASN A 43 -6.65 3.71 17.55
C ASN A 43 -7.94 3.09 17.02
N LEU A 44 -7.85 2.31 15.93
CA LEU A 44 -9.01 1.83 15.18
C LEU A 44 -9.17 0.31 15.12
N LYS A 45 -8.21 -0.48 15.64
CA LYS A 45 -8.36 -1.95 15.72
C LYS A 45 -9.69 -2.32 16.38
N ASN A 46 -10.32 -3.39 15.88
CA ASN A 46 -11.61 -3.92 16.35
C ASN A 46 -12.83 -2.97 16.26
N LYS A 47 -12.68 -1.73 15.79
CA LYS A 47 -13.82 -0.81 15.60
C LYS A 47 -14.52 -1.00 14.25
N TYR A 48 -13.80 -1.54 13.26
CA TYR A 48 -14.19 -1.66 11.86
C TYR A 48 -13.78 -3.03 11.29
N ASP A 49 -14.53 -3.51 10.30
CA ASP A 49 -14.29 -4.80 9.62
C ASP A 49 -13.12 -4.71 8.63
N PHE A 50 -12.92 -3.52 8.07
CA PHE A 50 -11.88 -3.19 7.10
C PHE A 50 -11.52 -1.71 7.22
N ILE A 51 -10.23 -1.42 7.09
CA ILE A 51 -9.66 -0.07 7.09
C ILE A 51 -8.64 0.00 5.96
N LEU A 52 -8.73 1.04 5.15
CA LEU A 52 -7.70 1.48 4.21
C LEU A 52 -7.33 2.91 4.58
N SER A 53 -6.14 3.10 5.15
CA SER A 53 -5.61 4.41 5.52
C SER A 53 -4.56 4.86 4.55
N TYR A 54 -4.48 6.18 4.35
CA TYR A 54 -3.47 6.85 3.56
C TYR A 54 -2.89 8.01 4.36
N SER A 55 -1.57 8.16 4.31
CA SER A 55 -0.86 9.27 4.96
C SER A 55 0.32 9.72 4.11
N VAL A 56 0.63 11.00 4.24
CA VAL A 56 1.78 11.65 3.59
C VAL A 56 2.74 12.10 4.68
N SER A 57 4.03 11.82 4.47
CA SER A 57 5.13 12.36 5.28
C SER A 57 6.03 13.16 4.37
N THR A 58 6.10 14.48 4.55
CA THR A 58 6.99 15.35 3.79
C THR A 58 8.41 15.34 4.36
N GLY A 59 9.44 15.42 3.50
CA GLY A 59 10.85 15.49 3.90
C GLY A 59 11.16 16.67 4.82
N TRP A 60 10.47 17.80 4.61
CA TRP A 60 10.42 18.91 5.57
C TRP A 60 9.26 18.69 6.53
N ARG A 61 9.56 18.55 7.82
CA ARG A 61 8.56 18.46 8.89
C ARG A 61 7.80 19.78 9.02
N ILE A 62 6.76 19.97 8.22
CA ILE A 62 5.84 21.10 8.37
C ILE A 62 4.78 20.70 9.38
N GLY A 63 5.07 20.96 10.66
CA GLY A 63 4.15 20.75 11.78
C GLY A 63 4.36 19.47 12.57
N ASP A 64 3.80 19.46 13.78
CA ASP A 64 3.95 18.35 14.74
C ASP A 64 2.75 17.39 14.72
N THR A 65 1.99 17.35 13.62
CA THR A 65 0.76 16.55 13.51
C THR A 65 0.84 15.59 12.34
N ALA A 66 0.71 14.29 12.61
CA ALA A 66 0.47 13.30 11.58
C ALA A 66 -1.03 13.21 11.30
N SER A 67 -1.39 13.18 10.02
CA SER A 67 -2.78 13.11 9.54
C SER A 67 -2.96 11.87 8.67
N PHE A 68 -4.06 11.17 8.88
CA PHE A 68 -4.41 9.95 8.16
C PHE A 68 -5.82 10.08 7.61
N ASP A 69 -5.94 10.03 6.29
CA ASP A 69 -7.21 9.90 5.59
C ASP A 69 -7.57 8.42 5.49
N ILE A 70 -8.73 8.06 6.01
CA ILE A 70 -9.08 6.66 6.22
C ILE A 70 -10.45 6.37 5.62
N LEU A 71 -10.52 5.35 4.76
CA LEU A 71 -11.76 4.70 4.37
C LEU A 71 -11.96 3.47 5.24
N ALA A 72 -13.06 3.43 5.99
CA ALA A 72 -13.37 2.31 6.89
C ALA A 72 -14.75 1.71 6.59
N ARG A 73 -14.87 0.40 6.75
CA ARG A 73 -16.13 -0.34 6.63
C ARG A 73 -16.53 -0.94 7.97
N LYS A 74 -17.79 -0.74 8.37
CA LYS A 74 -18.40 -1.38 9.54
C LYS A 74 -19.80 -1.82 9.19
N ASN A 75 -20.15 -3.08 9.40
CA ASN A 75 -21.50 -3.61 9.19
C ASN A 75 -22.07 -3.22 7.80
N LYS A 76 -21.28 -3.37 6.73
CA LYS A 76 -21.62 -2.99 5.34
C LYS A 76 -21.81 -1.49 5.08
N THR A 77 -21.58 -0.62 6.07
CA THR A 77 -21.57 0.84 5.89
C THR A 77 -20.14 1.35 5.75
N TRP A 78 -19.95 2.36 4.89
CA TRP A 78 -18.65 3.00 4.66
C TRP A 78 -18.58 4.36 5.38
N LYS A 79 -17.39 4.65 5.92
CA LYS A 79 -17.09 5.88 6.64
C LYS A 79 -15.76 6.45 6.16
N LYS A 80 -15.69 7.78 6.08
CA LYS A 80 -14.45 8.53 5.96
C LYS A 80 -14.05 8.95 7.37
N ILE A 81 -12.81 8.67 7.73
CA ILE A 81 -12.25 9.01 9.04
C ILE A 81 -11.02 9.88 8.77
N LEU A 82 -10.95 11.01 9.47
CA LEU A 82 -9.74 11.81 9.55
C LEU A 82 -9.16 11.62 10.94
N LEU A 83 -8.00 10.97 11.02
CA LEU A 83 -7.27 10.77 12.28
C LEU A 83 -6.09 11.73 12.30
N LYS A 84 -5.98 12.53 13.36
CA LYS A 84 -4.85 13.43 13.59
C LYS A 84 -4.22 13.13 14.95
N CYS A 85 -2.90 13.04 15.00
CA CYS A 85 -2.17 12.83 16.25
C CYS A 85 -0.88 13.65 16.28
N SER A 86 -0.44 14.03 17.49
CA SER A 86 0.85 14.69 17.65
C SER A 86 2.00 13.71 17.36
N ILE A 87 2.99 14.15 16.59
CA ILE A 87 4.23 13.42 16.33
C ILE A 87 5.16 13.52 17.55
N ARG A 88 5.18 14.66 18.25
CA ARG A 88 6.01 14.89 19.44
C ARG A 88 5.50 14.15 20.68
N ASN A 89 4.18 14.01 20.80
CA ASN A 89 3.55 13.21 21.84
C ASN A 89 2.55 12.22 21.23
N PRO A 90 3.02 11.09 20.67
CA PRO A 90 2.15 10.07 20.07
C PRO A 90 1.22 9.40 21.09
N SER A 91 1.52 9.53 22.37
CA SER A 91 0.68 9.08 23.49
C SER A 91 -0.47 10.04 23.81
N GLY A 92 -0.47 11.24 23.21
CA GLY A 92 -1.57 12.19 23.32
C GLY A 92 -2.85 11.65 22.67
N ILE A 93 -4.00 12.19 23.08
CA ILE A 93 -5.31 11.79 22.56
C ILE A 93 -5.37 12.08 21.06
N ALA A 94 -5.56 11.04 20.24
CA ALA A 94 -5.76 11.20 18.81
C ALA A 94 -7.12 11.87 18.55
N LYS A 95 -7.14 12.91 17.72
CA LYS A 95 -8.38 13.52 17.24
C LYS A 95 -8.92 12.67 16.09
N ILE A 96 -10.15 12.18 16.23
CA ILE A 96 -10.80 11.32 15.24
C ILE A 96 -12.10 11.98 14.80
N GLU A 97 -12.17 12.38 13.54
CA GLU A 97 -13.37 12.92 12.91
C GLU A 97 -13.96 11.85 11.98
N VAL A 98 -15.24 11.51 12.15
CA VAL A 98 -15.91 10.43 11.40
C VAL A 98 -17.08 10.99 10.62
N THR A 99 -17.07 10.77 9.32
CA THR A 99 -18.16 11.18 8.41
C THR A 99 -18.67 9.98 7.63
N LYS A 100 -19.95 10.01 7.22
CA LYS A 100 -20.50 8.99 6.32
C LYS A 100 -19.79 9.09 4.97
N PHE A 101 -19.52 7.95 4.34
CA PHE A 101 -18.99 7.90 3.00
C PHE A 101 -19.92 7.11 2.10
N GLU A 102 -20.11 7.61 0.88
CA GLU A 102 -21.05 7.04 -0.07
C GLU A 102 -20.61 5.63 -0.50
N LYS A 103 -21.51 4.66 -0.37
CA LYS A 103 -21.21 3.25 -0.65
C LYS A 103 -20.73 3.06 -2.08
N GLN A 104 -21.40 3.68 -3.05
CA GLN A 104 -21.05 3.55 -4.47
C GLN A 104 -19.62 4.05 -4.74
N LYS A 105 -19.24 5.21 -4.20
CA LYS A 105 -17.87 5.74 -4.31
C LYS A 105 -16.84 4.81 -3.68
N ALA A 106 -17.14 4.24 -2.52
CA ALA A 106 -16.22 3.30 -1.86
C ALA A 106 -16.03 2.02 -2.69
N GLU A 107 -17.13 1.45 -3.20
CA GLU A 107 -17.08 0.24 -4.02
C GLU A 107 -16.36 0.49 -5.36
N GLN A 108 -16.57 1.66 -5.97
CA GLN A 108 -15.81 2.10 -7.14
C GLN A 108 -14.31 2.21 -6.86
N LEU A 109 -13.92 2.84 -5.75
CA LEU A 109 -12.51 2.94 -5.36
C LEU A 109 -11.90 1.55 -5.15
N ILE A 110 -12.56 0.67 -4.39
CA ILE A 110 -12.05 -0.69 -4.14
C ILE A 110 -11.92 -1.48 -5.45
N ALA A 111 -12.90 -1.37 -6.35
CA ALA A 111 -12.84 -2.00 -7.67
C ALA A 111 -11.69 -1.45 -8.53
N GLN A 112 -11.46 -0.13 -8.50
CA GLN A 112 -10.36 0.51 -9.20
C GLN A 112 -9.00 0.04 -8.67
N LEU A 113 -8.82 0.00 -7.34
CA LEU A 113 -7.59 -0.51 -6.71
C LEU A 113 -7.33 -1.98 -7.08
N SER A 114 -8.38 -2.80 -7.11
CA SER A 114 -8.28 -4.20 -7.55
C SER A 114 -7.82 -4.31 -9.01
N ARG A 115 -8.41 -3.51 -9.91
CA ARG A 115 -8.01 -3.49 -11.34
C ARG A 115 -6.58 -3.03 -11.56
N LEU A 116 -6.07 -2.16 -10.70
CA LEU A 116 -4.68 -1.69 -10.75
C LEU A 116 -3.67 -2.74 -10.24
N GLY A 117 -4.12 -3.84 -9.60
CA GLY A 117 -3.21 -4.78 -8.94
C GLY A 117 -2.62 -4.24 -7.64
N PHE A 118 -3.25 -3.26 -7.01
CA PHE A 118 -2.77 -2.62 -5.78
C PHE A 118 -2.57 -3.63 -4.64
N TRP A 119 -3.45 -4.62 -4.53
CA TRP A 119 -3.41 -5.61 -3.45
C TRP A 119 -2.25 -6.60 -3.56
N SER A 120 -1.57 -6.67 -4.70
CA SER A 120 -0.42 -7.55 -4.95
C SER A 120 0.91 -6.80 -4.99
N LEU A 121 0.95 -5.54 -4.54
CA LEU A 121 2.20 -4.80 -4.44
C LEU A 121 3.15 -5.46 -3.43
N ASN A 122 4.43 -5.48 -3.77
CA ASN A 122 5.51 -5.86 -2.87
C ASN A 122 6.27 -4.59 -2.46
N ASN A 123 6.42 -4.35 -1.15
CA ASN A 123 7.15 -3.21 -0.61
C ASN A 123 8.60 -3.11 -1.08
N ASP A 124 9.28 -4.24 -1.20
CA ASP A 124 10.66 -4.26 -1.64
C ASP A 124 10.75 -3.72 -3.07
N SER A 125 9.76 -4.04 -3.90
CA SER A 125 9.65 -3.54 -5.27
C SER A 125 9.28 -2.06 -5.37
N LEU A 126 8.75 -1.45 -4.31
CA LEU A 126 8.39 -0.02 -4.28
C LEU A 126 9.58 0.88 -4.01
N ASN A 127 10.64 0.36 -3.38
CA ASN A 127 11.81 1.13 -2.94
C ASN A 127 13.13 0.51 -3.39
N ILE A 128 13.11 -0.23 -4.50
CA ILE A 128 14.34 -0.70 -5.13
C ILE A 128 15.23 0.54 -5.34
N LYS A 129 16.52 0.43 -5.12
CA LYS A 129 17.47 1.44 -5.58
C LYS A 129 18.34 0.69 -6.56
N GLU A 130 18.05 0.78 -7.85
CA GLU A 130 18.96 0.18 -8.82
C GLU A 130 20.24 1.03 -8.80
N ILE A 131 21.23 0.55 -8.05
CA ILE A 131 22.58 1.09 -8.09
C ILE A 131 23.18 0.52 -9.37
N LYS A 132 22.92 1.13 -10.53
CA LYS A 132 23.72 0.83 -11.72
C LYS A 132 25.16 1.25 -11.40
N PRO A 133 26.13 0.33 -11.29
CA PRO A 133 27.51 0.73 -11.13
C PRO A 133 27.90 1.52 -12.38
N LYS A 134 28.29 2.80 -12.19
CA LYS A 134 28.68 3.69 -13.30
C LYS A 134 29.98 3.26 -13.98
N ILE A 135 30.69 2.31 -13.40
CA ILE A 135 31.98 1.83 -13.89
C ILE A 135 31.84 0.30 -13.99
N PRO A 136 32.12 -0.32 -15.15
CA PRO A 136 32.26 -1.77 -15.21
C PRO A 136 33.31 -2.18 -14.17
N SER A 137 33.06 -3.23 -13.40
CA SER A 137 34.09 -3.78 -12.51
C SER A 137 35.29 -4.19 -13.34
N GLU A 138 36.35 -3.37 -13.32
CA GLU A 138 37.62 -3.71 -13.94
C GLU A 138 38.26 -4.80 -13.09
N ASN A 139 38.26 -6.02 -13.61
CA ASN A 139 38.99 -7.13 -13.02
C ASN A 139 40.48 -6.86 -13.21
N PHE A 140 41.14 -6.27 -12.22
CA PHE A 140 42.60 -6.23 -12.18
C PHE A 140 43.11 -7.60 -11.75
N VAL A 141 43.43 -8.44 -12.74
CA VAL A 141 44.17 -9.69 -12.49
C VAL A 141 45.65 -9.32 -12.33
N LYS A 142 46.08 -9.08 -11.08
CA LYS A 142 47.50 -9.15 -10.73
C LYS A 142 47.78 -10.59 -10.35
N LYS A 143 48.78 -11.22 -11.01
CA LYS A 143 49.20 -12.61 -10.76
C LYS A 143 49.22 -12.85 -9.23
N ASP A 144 48.39 -13.80 -8.81
CA ASP A 144 48.21 -14.31 -7.45
C ASP A 144 47.30 -13.54 -6.47
N THR A 145 46.57 -12.50 -6.88
CA THR A 145 45.49 -11.92 -6.03
C THR A 145 44.39 -11.26 -6.86
N VAL A 146 43.15 -11.74 -6.74
CA VAL A 146 41.97 -11.04 -7.28
C VAL A 146 41.58 -9.95 -6.28
N VAL A 147 41.86 -8.69 -6.61
CA VAL A 147 41.41 -7.53 -5.82
C VAL A 147 40.13 -6.99 -6.47
N ILE A 148 38.98 -7.22 -5.84
CA ILE A 148 37.73 -6.57 -6.23
C ILE A 148 37.69 -5.20 -5.54
N VAL A 149 38.03 -4.13 -6.26
CA VAL A 149 37.84 -2.77 -5.77
C VAL A 149 36.38 -2.36 -5.99
N THR A 150 35.52 -2.57 -5.00
CA THR A 150 34.17 -2.00 -5.01
C THR A 150 34.21 -0.59 -4.41
N ASP A 151 34.34 0.45 -5.24
CA ASP A 151 34.33 1.81 -4.71
C ASP A 151 32.91 2.36 -4.49
N ARG A 152 32.76 2.94 -3.30
CA ARG A 152 31.65 3.66 -2.65
C ARG A 152 30.29 3.73 -3.36
N ILE A 153 29.28 3.21 -2.64
CA ILE A 153 27.85 3.55 -2.75
C ILE A 153 27.70 5.06 -2.96
N ARG A 154 27.48 5.50 -4.20
CA ARG A 154 27.05 6.87 -4.46
C ARG A 154 25.65 7.00 -3.87
N ARG A 155 25.57 7.63 -2.69
CA ARG A 155 24.31 8.06 -2.11
C ARG A 155 23.66 9.01 -3.11
N TYR A 156 22.67 8.53 -3.85
CA TYR A 156 21.74 9.41 -4.52
C TYR A 156 21.07 10.23 -3.41
N SER A 157 21.37 11.54 -3.33
CA SER A 157 20.54 12.43 -2.51
C SER A 157 19.21 12.54 -3.25
N ILE A 158 18.20 11.83 -2.77
CA ILE A 158 16.83 12.10 -3.17
C ILE A 158 16.53 13.49 -2.60
N VAL A 159 16.58 14.47 -3.48
CA VAL A 159 16.14 15.85 -3.24
C VAL A 159 14.65 15.78 -2.93
N ASP A 160 14.27 16.37 -1.79
CA ASP A 160 12.93 16.54 -1.25
C ASP A 160 11.76 15.91 -2.03
N GLY A 161 11.22 14.84 -1.47
CA GLY A 161 9.93 14.31 -1.88
C GLY A 161 9.07 13.94 -0.69
N SER A 162 7.78 13.76 -0.97
CA SER A 162 6.85 13.21 0.00
C SER A 162 6.98 11.69 0.01
N SER A 163 7.03 11.10 1.18
CA SER A 163 6.86 9.66 1.35
C SER A 163 5.39 9.37 1.61
N TYR A 164 4.87 8.36 0.93
CA TYR A 164 3.47 7.99 1.01
C TYR A 164 3.35 6.63 1.66
N ARG A 165 2.27 6.45 2.42
CA ARG A 165 2.02 5.22 3.15
C ARG A 165 0.55 4.87 3.10
N PHE A 166 0.26 3.66 2.61
CA PHE A 166 -1.02 3.00 2.77
C PHE A 166 -0.93 1.99 3.90
N GLU A 167 -1.96 1.90 4.75
CA GLU A 167 -2.13 0.77 5.66
C GLU A 167 -3.48 0.12 5.43
N ILE A 168 -3.48 -1.21 5.36
CA ILE A 168 -4.68 -2.03 5.19
C ILE A 168 -4.84 -2.85 6.45
N ILE A 169 -5.93 -2.64 7.16
CA ILE A 169 -6.23 -3.38 8.40
C ILE A 169 -7.49 -4.18 8.18
N LYS A 170 -7.39 -5.50 8.38
CA LYS A 170 -8.52 -6.42 8.33
C LYS A 170 -8.46 -7.35 9.53
N LYS A 171 -9.44 -7.24 10.43
CA LYS A 171 -9.41 -7.91 11.74
C LYS A 171 -8.11 -7.58 12.48
N ASN A 172 -7.24 -8.58 12.67
CA ASN A 172 -5.94 -8.46 13.34
C ASN A 172 -4.75 -8.47 12.36
N ALA A 173 -4.97 -8.38 11.05
CA ALA A 173 -3.91 -8.27 10.06
C ALA A 173 -3.68 -6.81 9.68
N VAL A 174 -2.41 -6.44 9.53
CA VAL A 174 -1.96 -5.12 9.05
C VAL A 174 -1.03 -5.36 7.89
N ASN A 175 -1.33 -4.74 6.76
CA ASN A 175 -0.41 -4.60 5.64
C ASN A 175 -0.05 -3.13 5.50
N VAL A 176 1.17 -2.86 5.07
CA VAL A 176 1.63 -1.50 4.82
C VAL A 176 2.21 -1.47 3.42
N TYR A 177 1.83 -0.48 2.62
CA TYR A 177 2.57 -0.13 1.41
C TYR A 177 3.23 1.21 1.60
N HIS A 178 4.54 1.27 1.44
CA HIS A 178 5.32 2.49 1.62
C HIS A 178 6.19 2.76 0.41
N CYS A 179 6.18 3.99 -0.08
CA CYS A 179 7.06 4.43 -1.15
C CYS A 179 7.61 5.82 -0.85
N GLU A 180 8.93 5.94 -0.86
CA GLU A 180 9.64 7.21 -0.69
C GLU A 180 9.71 7.95 -2.03
N SER A 181 9.13 9.15 -2.10
CA SER A 181 9.21 10.04 -3.28
C SER A 181 8.86 9.35 -4.63
N PRO A 182 7.72 8.64 -4.73
CA PRO A 182 7.38 7.83 -5.90
C PRO A 182 7.39 8.60 -7.21
N GLU A 183 7.01 9.87 -7.25
CA GLU A 183 7.02 10.68 -8.48
C GLU A 183 8.44 10.92 -8.98
N SER A 184 9.35 11.28 -8.08
CA SER A 184 10.77 11.43 -8.39
C SER A 184 11.38 10.08 -8.77
N TYR A 185 11.00 9.02 -8.05
CA TYR A 185 11.47 7.67 -8.33
C TYR A 185 11.03 7.17 -9.71
N LEU A 186 9.77 7.39 -10.08
CA LEU A 186 9.24 7.02 -11.40
C LEU A 186 9.90 7.79 -12.54
N ARG A 187 10.27 9.05 -12.31
CA ARG A 187 11.01 9.85 -13.31
C ARG A 187 12.39 9.25 -13.62
N VAL A 188 13.03 8.66 -12.62
CA VAL A 188 14.38 8.07 -12.76
C VAL A 188 14.32 6.62 -13.22
N PHE A 189 13.34 5.85 -12.75
CA PHE A 189 13.16 4.43 -13.05
C PHE A 189 11.73 4.12 -13.55
N PRO A 190 11.36 4.60 -14.75
CA PRO A 190 10.01 4.43 -15.31
C PRO A 190 9.59 2.97 -15.54
N GLU A 191 10.56 2.05 -15.64
CA GLU A 191 10.36 0.62 -15.86
C GLU A 191 9.74 -0.11 -14.66
N ILE A 192 9.77 0.49 -13.46
CA ILE A 192 9.29 -0.14 -12.22
C ILE A 192 7.77 -0.03 -12.14
N LYS A 193 7.10 -1.04 -12.68
CA LYS A 193 5.63 -1.15 -12.74
C LYS A 193 4.96 -1.02 -11.36
N SER A 194 5.60 -1.49 -10.29
CA SER A 194 5.07 -1.40 -8.93
C SER A 194 4.89 0.05 -8.46
N THR A 195 5.84 0.93 -8.76
CA THR A 195 5.73 2.36 -8.44
C THR A 195 4.63 3.03 -9.25
N VAL A 196 4.46 2.67 -10.53
CA VAL A 196 3.34 3.15 -11.36
C VAL A 196 2.00 2.76 -10.76
N VAL A 197 1.84 1.50 -10.34
CA VAL A 197 0.62 1.02 -9.69
C VAL A 197 0.37 1.77 -8.38
N PHE A 198 1.41 1.99 -7.58
CA PHE A 198 1.30 2.73 -6.32
C PHE A 198 0.83 4.18 -6.54
N ILE A 199 1.40 4.91 -7.51
CA ILE A 199 0.99 6.28 -7.84
C ILE A 199 -0.46 6.31 -8.32
N LYS A 200 -0.85 5.40 -9.23
CA LYS A 200 -2.24 5.33 -9.70
C LYS A 200 -3.23 5.02 -8.56
N ALA A 201 -2.83 4.17 -7.61
CA ALA A 201 -3.64 3.88 -6.42
C ALA A 201 -3.75 5.09 -5.49
N LYS A 202 -2.64 5.82 -5.29
CA LYS A 202 -2.59 7.10 -4.57
C LYS A 202 -3.60 8.09 -5.15
N ASP A 203 -3.52 8.35 -6.45
CA ASP A 203 -4.37 9.34 -7.13
C ASP A 203 -5.85 8.93 -7.08
N ALA A 204 -6.14 7.63 -7.25
CA ALA A 204 -7.49 7.11 -7.12
C ALA A 204 -8.06 7.32 -5.72
N PHE A 205 -7.28 7.04 -4.67
CA PHE A 205 -7.69 7.21 -3.28
C PHE A 205 -7.92 8.68 -2.95
N GLU A 206 -6.96 9.55 -3.29
CA GLU A 206 -7.08 10.99 -3.06
C GLU A 206 -8.29 11.60 -3.76
N LYS A 207 -8.50 11.24 -5.03
CA LYS A 207 -9.67 11.68 -5.79
C LYS A 207 -10.97 11.24 -5.11
N ALA A 208 -11.06 9.99 -4.67
CA ALA A 208 -12.26 9.49 -4.01
C ALA A 208 -12.55 10.20 -2.67
N ILE A 209 -11.51 10.55 -1.91
CA ILE A 209 -11.64 11.10 -0.56
C ILE A 209 -11.76 12.63 -0.52
N LYS A 210 -11.17 13.36 -1.48
CA LYS A 210 -11.14 14.84 -1.50
C LYS A 210 -12.40 15.50 -2.09
N ILE A 211 -13.27 14.79 -2.82
CA ILE A 211 -14.45 15.36 -3.52
C ILE A 211 -15.54 15.98 -2.58
N ASN A 212 -15.36 15.97 -1.26
CA ASN A 212 -16.34 16.53 -0.30
C ASN A 212 -15.77 17.68 0.56
N GLN A 213 -14.82 18.46 0.04
CA GLN A 213 -14.48 19.80 0.56
C GLN A 213 -14.97 20.85 -0.42
#